data_AF-A0A9D6U1X1-F1
#
_entry.id   AF-A0A9D6U1X1-F1
#
_cell.length_a   1.000
_cell.length_b   1.000
_cell.length_c   1.000
_cell.angle_alpha   90.00
_cell.angle_beta   90.00
_cell.angle_gamma   90.00
#
_symmetry.space_group_name_H-M   'P 1'
#
loop_
_entity.id
_entity.type
_entity.pdbx_description
1 polymer ?
#
loop_
_entity_poly.entity_id
_entity_poly.type
_entity_poly.pdbx_seq_one_letter_code
_entity_poly.pdbx_strand_id
1 'polypeptide(L)'
;MSSIAHYRTIKDIIGQTPLIIDPQRDAPRFQNALAGLSDAKLESFYRGLSSEDRRRFHYTANVCLGYDSWSQLYKKLVVTSTQERLADRMEEAYATKAQDLSRRESDLEEERLALGEQIMALETENKALRRENERLTTELQNLQEEKGHLQEQQEQMQQMVERYRRLIADLRNTLVKSGPSSSQ
;
A
#
# COMPACT_ATOMS: atom_id res chain seq x y z
N MET A 1 -19.83 32.63 47.15
CA MET A 1 -18.94 31.61 47.76
C MET A 1 -17.90 31.21 46.73
N SER A 2 -16.64 30.95 47.13
CA SER A 2 -15.59 30.50 46.20
C SER A 2 -15.80 29.03 45.82
N SER A 3 -15.44 28.62 44.59
CA SER A 3 -15.50 27.21 44.14
C SER A 3 -14.75 26.26 45.10
N ILE A 4 -13.72 26.75 45.80
CA ILE A 4 -12.98 26.00 46.82
C ILE A 4 -13.87 25.64 48.03
N ALA A 5 -14.77 26.54 48.44
CA ALA A 5 -15.69 26.29 49.55
C ALA A 5 -16.73 25.22 49.18
N HIS A 6 -17.20 25.23 47.93
CA HIS A 6 -18.10 24.20 47.40
C HIS A 6 -17.42 22.83 47.32
N TYR A 7 -16.17 22.75 46.82
CA TYR A 7 -15.40 21.50 46.82
C TYR A 7 -15.14 20.96 48.22
N ARG A 8 -14.78 21.84 49.16
CA ARG A 8 -14.57 21.44 50.56
C ARG A 8 -15.86 20.89 51.16
N THR A 9 -16.99 21.57 50.94
CA THR A 9 -18.29 21.12 51.44
C THR A 9 -18.67 19.73 50.88
N ILE A 10 -18.44 19.50 49.59
CA ILE A 10 -18.69 18.18 48.98
C ILE A 10 -17.76 17.13 49.59
N LYS A 11 -16.45 17.42 49.71
CA LYS A 11 -15.49 16.50 50.34
C LYS A 11 -15.82 16.17 51.79
N ASP A 12 -16.23 17.18 52.56
CA ASP A 12 -16.59 17.01 53.96
C ASP A 12 -17.81 16.10 54.11
N ILE A 13 -18.81 16.23 53.24
CA ILE A 13 -20.03 15.40 53.28
C ILE A 13 -19.73 13.96 52.79
N ILE A 14 -19.04 13.77 51.67
CA ILE A 14 -18.70 12.42 51.19
C ILE A 14 -17.66 11.72 52.08
N GLY A 15 -16.90 12.49 52.85
CA GLY A 15 -15.95 11.98 53.84
C GLY A 15 -16.61 11.40 55.09
N GLN A 16 -17.88 11.75 55.36
CA GLN A 16 -18.64 11.17 56.45
C GLN A 16 -18.92 9.69 56.21
N THR A 17 -18.96 8.90 57.27
CA THR A 17 -19.39 7.50 57.20
C THR A 17 -20.83 7.45 56.68
N PRO A 18 -21.18 6.54 55.75
CA PRO A 18 -22.50 6.49 55.12
C PRO A 18 -23.69 6.48 56.08
N LEU A 19 -23.53 5.95 57.29
CA LEU A 19 -24.54 5.89 58.35
C LEU A 19 -24.82 7.23 59.06
N ILE A 20 -24.03 8.28 58.79
CA ILE A 20 -24.08 9.59 59.47
C ILE A 20 -24.68 10.68 58.57
N ILE A 21 -24.85 10.38 57.28
CA ILE A 21 -25.45 11.31 56.32
C ILE A 21 -26.94 11.43 56.64
N ASP A 22 -27.34 12.61 57.10
CA ASP A 22 -28.73 12.93 57.41
C ASP A 22 -29.32 13.69 56.22
N PRO A 23 -30.31 13.13 55.50
CA PRO A 23 -30.92 13.78 54.35
C PRO A 23 -31.49 15.16 54.66
N GLN A 24 -32.02 15.39 55.86
CA GLN A 24 -32.62 16.68 56.22
C GLN A 24 -31.57 17.76 56.45
N ARG A 25 -30.42 17.39 57.01
CA ARG A 25 -29.30 18.31 57.30
C ARG A 25 -28.38 18.51 56.11
N ASP A 26 -28.03 17.42 55.42
CA ASP A 26 -26.93 17.39 54.48
C ASP A 26 -27.39 17.57 53.03
N ALA A 27 -28.65 17.26 52.69
CA ALA A 27 -29.16 17.47 51.32
C ALA A 27 -29.13 18.94 50.87
N PRO A 28 -29.60 19.93 51.66
CA PRO A 28 -29.53 21.34 51.24
C PRO A 28 -28.09 21.82 51.07
N ARG A 29 -27.17 21.34 51.92
CA ARG A 29 -25.74 21.69 51.86
C ARG A 29 -25.09 21.10 50.61
N PHE A 30 -25.37 19.84 50.32
CA PHE A 30 -24.85 19.13 49.16
C PHE A 30 -25.40 19.72 47.84
N GLN A 31 -26.72 19.97 47.77
CA GLN A 31 -27.36 20.59 46.62
C GLN A 31 -26.82 21.99 46.34
N ASN A 32 -26.71 22.84 47.37
CA ASN A 32 -26.13 24.17 47.24
C ASN A 32 -24.65 24.12 46.83
N ALA A 33 -23.90 23.13 47.30
CA ALA A 33 -22.51 22.96 46.91
C ALA A 33 -22.36 22.50 45.46
N LEU A 34 -23.23 21.61 44.98
CA LEU A 34 -23.26 21.20 43.57
C LEU A 34 -23.70 22.35 42.65
N ALA A 35 -24.76 23.07 43.01
CA ALA A 35 -25.26 24.21 42.23
C ALA A 35 -24.26 25.37 42.15
N GLY A 36 -23.38 25.50 43.15
CA GLY A 36 -22.29 26.48 43.15
C GLY A 36 -21.10 26.15 42.24
N LEU A 37 -21.13 24.99 41.56
CA LEU A 37 -20.11 24.56 40.61
C LEU A 37 -20.68 24.53 39.19
N SER A 38 -19.89 24.99 38.22
CA SER A 38 -20.20 24.74 36.82
C SER A 38 -20.01 23.26 36.49
N ASP A 39 -20.64 22.78 35.43
CA ASP A 39 -20.54 21.38 35.00
C ASP A 39 -19.08 20.94 34.80
N ALA A 40 -18.27 21.76 34.11
CA ALA A 40 -16.85 21.48 33.90
C ALA A 40 -16.05 21.38 35.21
N LYS A 41 -16.39 22.21 36.21
CA LYS A 41 -15.75 22.21 37.54
C LYS A 41 -16.15 21.00 38.37
N LEU A 42 -17.41 20.59 38.28
CA LEU A 42 -17.93 19.41 38.98
C LEU A 42 -17.39 18.12 38.34
N GLU A 43 -17.27 18.09 37.01
CA GLU A 43 -16.68 16.98 36.28
C GLU A 43 -15.19 16.80 36.60
N SER A 44 -14.42 17.90 36.58
CA SER A 44 -13.01 17.89 36.98
C SER A 44 -12.84 17.38 38.42
N PHE A 45 -13.68 17.87 39.34
CA PHE A 45 -13.70 17.40 40.72
C PHE A 45 -13.99 15.90 40.83
N TYR A 46 -15.06 15.44 40.19
CA TYR A 46 -15.47 14.04 40.21
C TYR A 46 -14.41 13.10 39.61
N ARG A 47 -13.74 13.51 38.52
CA ARG A 47 -12.61 12.78 37.93
C ARG A 47 -11.43 12.67 38.89
N GLY A 48 -11.15 13.74 39.64
CA GLY A 48 -10.06 13.82 40.62
C GLY A 48 -10.30 13.02 41.91
N LEU A 49 -11.51 12.50 42.13
CA LEU A 49 -11.81 11.63 43.28
C LEU A 49 -11.17 10.25 43.12
N SER A 50 -10.75 9.67 44.24
CA SER A 50 -10.33 8.26 44.30
C SER A 50 -11.52 7.32 44.00
N SER A 51 -11.25 6.05 43.73
CA SER A 51 -12.31 5.05 43.52
C SER A 51 -13.25 4.93 44.73
N GLU A 52 -12.71 5.06 45.93
CA GLU A 52 -13.48 5.06 47.17
C GLU A 52 -14.33 6.32 47.33
N ASP A 53 -13.75 7.50 47.10
CA ASP A 53 -14.48 8.77 47.22
C ASP A 53 -15.58 8.89 46.16
N ARG A 54 -15.39 8.34 44.96
CA ARG A 54 -16.47 8.27 43.95
C ARG A 54 -17.63 7.43 44.45
N ARG A 55 -17.36 6.25 45.05
CA ARG A 55 -18.42 5.42 45.65
C ARG A 55 -19.19 6.18 46.74
N ARG A 56 -18.48 6.92 47.59
CA ARG A 56 -19.13 7.74 48.64
C ARG A 56 -19.89 8.93 48.06
N PHE A 57 -19.38 9.55 47.00
CA PHE A 57 -20.08 10.59 46.24
C PHE A 57 -21.37 10.06 45.61
N HIS A 58 -21.34 8.88 44.99
CA HIS A 58 -22.54 8.22 44.47
C HIS A 58 -23.59 7.98 45.54
N TYR A 59 -23.17 7.42 46.67
CA TYR A 59 -24.07 7.17 47.81
C TYR A 59 -24.68 8.48 48.32
N THR A 60 -23.85 9.48 48.59
CA THR A 60 -24.27 10.80 49.08
C THR A 60 -25.23 11.46 48.11
N ALA A 61 -24.94 11.42 46.81
CA ALA A 61 -25.78 12.01 45.78
C ALA A 61 -27.13 11.29 45.67
N ASN A 62 -27.15 9.96 45.74
CA ASN A 62 -28.40 9.20 45.74
C ASN A 62 -29.28 9.55 46.96
N VAL A 63 -28.67 9.70 48.14
CA VAL A 63 -29.38 10.05 49.39
C VAL A 63 -29.83 11.52 49.40
N CYS A 64 -28.99 12.45 48.93
CA CYS A 64 -29.23 13.89 49.04
C CYS A 64 -29.98 14.51 47.86
N LEU A 65 -29.96 13.89 46.67
CA LEU A 65 -30.63 14.41 45.47
C LEU A 65 -31.87 13.61 45.08
N GLY A 66 -31.98 12.37 45.58
CA GLY A 66 -32.91 11.38 45.04
C GLY A 66 -32.40 10.75 43.75
N TYR A 67 -32.97 9.60 43.40
CA TYR A 67 -32.51 8.75 42.31
C TYR A 67 -32.54 9.44 40.94
N ASP A 68 -33.62 10.16 40.60
CA ASP A 68 -33.77 10.77 39.27
C ASP A 68 -32.77 11.90 39.03
N SER A 69 -32.63 12.81 40.00
CA SER A 69 -31.66 13.90 39.97
C SER A 69 -30.23 13.39 39.93
N TRP A 70 -29.93 12.34 40.71
CA TRP A 70 -28.63 11.66 40.67
C TRP A 70 -28.37 11.00 39.30
N SER A 71 -29.35 10.29 38.76
CA SER A 71 -29.24 9.60 37.46
C SER A 71 -28.94 10.58 36.33
N GLN A 72 -29.61 11.73 36.30
CA GLN A 72 -29.34 12.80 35.33
C GLN A 72 -27.92 13.37 35.49
N LEU A 73 -27.50 13.64 36.72
CA LEU A 73 -26.15 14.13 37.01
C LEU A 73 -25.08 13.12 36.60
N TYR A 74 -25.27 11.84 36.91
CA TYR A 74 -24.37 10.77 36.52
C TYR A 74 -24.24 10.61 35.01
N LYS A 75 -25.38 10.64 34.30
CA LYS A 75 -25.40 10.58 32.84
C LYS A 75 -24.56 11.71 32.23
N LYS A 76 -24.67 12.92 32.79
CA LYS A 76 -23.93 14.10 32.33
C LYS A 76 -22.43 14.08 32.69
N LEU A 77 -22.09 13.66 33.90
CA LEU A 77 -20.70 13.67 34.36
C LEU A 77 -19.87 12.52 33.81
N VAL A 78 -20.50 11.36 33.62
CA VAL A 78 -19.77 10.10 33.35
C VAL A 78 -20.10 9.56 31.98
N VAL A 79 -21.38 9.45 31.63
CA VAL A 79 -21.76 8.76 30.40
C VAL A 79 -21.42 9.62 29.18
N THR A 80 -21.92 10.86 29.11
CA THR A 80 -21.66 11.75 27.97
C THR A 80 -20.18 12.05 27.81
N SER A 81 -19.47 12.41 28.89
CA SER A 81 -18.05 12.74 28.76
C SER A 81 -17.14 11.53 28.49
N THR A 82 -17.58 10.31 28.79
CA THR A 82 -16.87 9.10 28.36
C THR A 82 -17.17 8.79 26.90
N GLN A 83 -18.42 9.00 26.46
CA GLN A 83 -18.80 8.85 25.05
C GLN A 83 -18.06 9.84 24.15
N GLU A 84 -17.99 11.12 24.54
CA GLU A 84 -17.25 12.17 23.81
C GLU A 84 -15.77 11.79 23.68
N ARG A 85 -15.11 11.41 24.79
CA ARG A 85 -13.70 10.97 24.73
C ARG A 85 -13.48 9.72 23.88
N LEU A 86 -14.44 8.80 23.85
CA LEU A 86 -14.36 7.64 22.98
C LEU A 86 -14.53 8.06 21.52
N ALA A 87 -15.45 8.97 21.23
CA ALA A 87 -15.65 9.54 19.90
C ALA A 87 -14.38 10.25 19.42
N ASP A 88 -13.79 11.13 20.24
CA ASP A 88 -12.54 11.85 19.93
C ASP A 88 -11.40 10.85 19.60
N ARG A 89 -11.22 9.82 20.44
CA ARG A 89 -10.20 8.79 20.21
C ARG A 89 -10.46 7.97 18.95
N MET A 90 -11.73 7.71 18.62
CA MET A 90 -12.09 7.01 17.39
C MET A 90 -11.81 7.89 16.17
N GLU A 91 -12.16 9.18 16.24
CA GLU A 91 -11.89 10.15 15.17
C GLU A 91 -10.39 10.29 14.91
N GLU A 92 -9.56 10.43 15.96
CA GLU A 92 -8.10 10.43 15.83
C GLU A 92 -7.55 9.13 15.20
N ALA A 93 -8.09 7.98 15.61
CA ALA A 93 -7.70 6.69 15.05
C ALA A 93 -8.07 6.59 13.56
N TYR A 94 -9.26 7.06 13.18
CA TYR A 94 -9.68 7.09 11.78
C TYR A 94 -8.87 8.08 10.95
N ALA A 95 -8.57 9.25 11.49
CA ALA A 95 -7.73 10.25 10.82
C ALA A 95 -6.32 9.70 10.54
N THR A 96 -5.72 9.06 11.55
CA THR A 96 -4.42 8.39 11.39
C THR A 96 -4.50 7.30 10.32
N LYS A 97 -5.53 6.46 10.36
CA LYS A 97 -5.71 5.38 9.39
C LYS A 97 -5.92 5.90 7.97
N ALA A 98 -6.69 6.98 7.81
CA ALA A 98 -6.93 7.62 6.52
C ALA A 98 -5.62 8.19 5.95
N GLN A 99 -4.80 8.82 6.79
CA GLN A 99 -3.49 9.32 6.39
C GLN A 99 -2.55 8.19 5.94
N ASP A 100 -2.51 7.08 6.67
CA ASP A 100 -1.72 5.90 6.31
C ASP A 100 -2.18 5.29 4.97
N LEU A 101 -3.50 5.22 4.74
CA LEU A 101 -4.04 4.73 3.47
C LEU A 101 -3.68 5.65 2.32
N SER A 102 -3.85 6.97 2.48
CA SER A 102 -3.49 7.96 1.45
C SER A 102 -2.00 7.91 1.09
N ARG A 103 -1.11 7.68 2.06
CA ARG A 103 0.32 7.47 1.79
C ARG A 103 0.55 6.23 0.94
N ARG A 104 -0.05 5.09 1.33
CA ARG A 104 0.08 3.84 0.57
C ARG A 104 -0.48 3.94 -0.84
N GLU A 105 -1.58 4.65 -1.02
CA GLU A 105 -2.14 4.92 -2.36
C GLU A 105 -1.16 5.72 -3.20
N SER A 106 -0.51 6.74 -2.64
CA SER A 106 0.53 7.51 -3.33
C SER A 106 1.73 6.63 -3.71
N ASP A 107 2.23 5.80 -2.79
CA ASP A 107 3.37 4.92 -3.04
C ASP A 107 3.05 3.91 -4.16
N LEU A 108 1.85 3.33 -4.16
CA LEU A 108 1.39 2.41 -5.20
C LEU A 108 1.21 3.10 -6.56
N GLU A 109 0.75 4.35 -6.56
CA GLU A 109 0.62 5.14 -7.79
C GLU A 109 2.00 5.41 -8.42
N GLU A 110 3.00 5.77 -7.60
CA GLU A 110 4.38 5.95 -8.04
C GLU A 110 4.97 4.65 -8.60
N GLU A 111 4.77 3.52 -7.91
CA GLU A 111 5.22 2.21 -8.39
C GLU A 111 4.54 1.83 -9.71
N ARG A 112 3.23 2.08 -9.84
CA ARG A 112 2.49 1.81 -11.08
C ARG A 112 3.03 2.63 -12.24
N LEU A 113 3.34 3.91 -12.03
CA LEU A 113 3.92 4.77 -13.05
C LEU A 113 5.32 4.29 -13.46
N ALA A 114 6.18 3.96 -12.50
CA ALA A 114 7.52 3.44 -12.77
C ALA A 114 7.49 2.12 -13.56
N LEU A 115 6.58 1.20 -13.21
CA LEU A 115 6.37 -0.04 -13.96
C LEU A 115 5.83 0.25 -15.38
N GLY A 116 4.93 1.22 -15.52
CA GLY A 116 4.43 1.66 -16.82
C GLY A 116 5.55 2.18 -17.73
N GLU A 117 6.47 2.98 -17.21
CA GLU A 117 7.65 3.46 -17.94
C GLU A 117 8.57 2.31 -18.37
N GLN A 118 8.82 1.34 -17.48
CA GLN A 118 9.63 0.16 -17.79
C GLN A 118 9.00 -0.69 -18.89
N ILE A 119 7.68 -0.90 -18.85
CA ILE A 119 6.96 -1.63 -19.90
C ILE A 119 7.11 -0.93 -21.25
N MET A 120 6.92 0.40 -21.31
CA MET A 120 7.10 1.16 -22.55
C MET A 120 8.54 1.04 -23.07
N ALA A 121 9.55 1.14 -22.21
CA ALA A 121 10.94 0.96 -22.59
C ALA A 121 11.18 -0.43 -23.20
N LEU A 122 10.73 -1.49 -22.52
CA LEU A 122 10.85 -2.87 -23.00
C LEU A 122 10.11 -3.11 -24.32
N GLU A 123 8.93 -2.51 -24.51
CA GLU A 123 8.21 -2.58 -25.78
C GLU A 123 8.97 -1.92 -26.93
N THR A 124 9.61 -0.77 -26.67
CA THR A 124 10.45 -0.10 -27.68
C THR A 124 11.67 -0.93 -28.05
N GLU A 125 12.34 -1.52 -27.06
CA GLU A 125 13.48 -2.42 -27.27
C GLU A 125 13.05 -3.68 -28.04
N ASN A 126 11.93 -4.30 -27.68
CA ASN A 126 11.41 -5.48 -28.37
C ASN A 126 11.10 -5.18 -29.85
N LYS A 127 10.51 -4.01 -30.14
CA LYS A 127 10.27 -3.57 -31.52
C LYS A 127 11.57 -3.36 -32.29
N ALA A 128 12.61 -2.81 -31.65
CA ALA A 128 13.92 -2.64 -32.28
C ALA A 128 14.56 -4.00 -32.59
N LEU A 129 14.54 -4.94 -31.64
CA LEU A 129 15.05 -6.30 -31.80
C LEU A 129 14.32 -7.07 -32.91
N ARG A 130 12.99 -6.92 -33.02
CA ARG A 130 12.23 -7.55 -34.11
C ARG A 130 12.64 -7.05 -35.49
N ARG A 131 12.79 -5.73 -35.65
CA ARG A 131 13.27 -5.14 -36.91
C ARG A 131 14.68 -5.62 -37.25
N GLU A 132 15.55 -5.72 -36.26
CA GLU A 132 16.89 -6.24 -36.45
C GLU A 132 16.87 -7.72 -36.86
N ASN A 133 16.02 -8.52 -36.23
CA ASN A 133 15.84 -9.93 -36.57
C ASN A 133 15.31 -10.12 -38.01
N GLU A 134 14.33 -9.32 -38.42
CA GLU A 134 13.80 -9.30 -39.78
C GLU A 134 14.92 -8.96 -40.79
N ARG A 135 15.71 -7.92 -40.51
CA ARG A 135 16.84 -7.52 -41.35
C ARG A 135 17.86 -8.65 -41.53
N LEU A 136 18.29 -9.26 -40.42
CA LEU A 136 19.25 -10.36 -40.44
C LEU A 136 18.70 -11.60 -41.16
N THR A 137 17.40 -11.86 -41.03
CA THR A 137 16.73 -12.97 -41.75
C THR A 137 16.75 -12.74 -43.25
N THR A 138 16.46 -11.51 -43.71
CA THR A 138 16.56 -11.16 -45.13
C THR A 138 17.99 -11.25 -45.64
N GLU A 139 18.97 -10.76 -44.88
CA GLU A 139 20.39 -10.86 -45.25
C GLU A 139 20.85 -12.32 -45.38
N LEU A 140 20.42 -13.18 -44.46
CA LEU A 140 20.71 -14.61 -44.50
C LEU A 140 20.09 -15.29 -45.73
N GLN A 141 18.86 -14.95 -46.10
CA GLN A 141 18.21 -15.44 -47.32
C GLN A 141 18.99 -15.04 -48.57
N ASN A 142 19.38 -13.76 -48.68
CA ASN A 142 20.17 -13.28 -49.80
C ASN A 142 21.52 -14.01 -49.93
N LEU A 143 22.21 -14.23 -48.80
CA LEU A 143 23.46 -15.00 -48.79
C LEU A 143 23.27 -16.46 -49.19
N GLN A 144 22.13 -17.07 -48.85
CA GLN A 144 21.79 -18.44 -49.27
C GLN A 144 21.55 -18.51 -50.78
N GLU A 145 20.87 -17.52 -51.36
CA GLU A 145 20.65 -17.41 -52.81
C GLU A 145 21.98 -17.20 -53.55
N GLU A 146 22.82 -16.26 -53.09
CA GLU A 146 24.14 -16.00 -53.67
C GLU A 146 25.02 -17.25 -53.61
N LYS A 147 25.02 -17.96 -52.48
CA LYS A 147 25.72 -19.24 -52.35
C LYS A 147 25.21 -20.27 -53.37
N GLY A 148 23.90 -20.35 -53.60
CA GLY A 148 23.31 -21.23 -54.61
C GLY A 148 23.80 -20.89 -56.02
N HIS A 149 23.78 -19.61 -56.40
CA HIS A 149 24.29 -19.16 -57.70
C HIS A 149 25.78 -19.45 -57.89
N LEU A 150 26.59 -19.26 -56.85
CA LEU A 150 28.03 -19.59 -56.91
C LEU A 150 28.26 -21.09 -57.06
N GLN A 151 27.45 -21.94 -56.43
CA GLN A 151 27.51 -23.38 -56.59
C GLN A 151 27.14 -23.81 -58.03
N GLU A 152 26.07 -23.23 -58.60
CA GLU A 152 25.69 -23.48 -60.00
C GLU A 152 26.82 -23.06 -60.97
N GLN A 153 27.43 -21.89 -60.77
CA GLN A 153 28.56 -21.43 -61.57
C GLN A 153 29.76 -22.38 -61.45
N GLN A 154 30.05 -22.85 -60.23
CA GLN A 154 31.12 -23.81 -59.97
C GLN A 154 30.86 -25.14 -60.72
N GLU A 155 29.64 -25.66 -60.69
CA GLU A 155 29.26 -26.87 -61.42
C GLU A 155 29.40 -26.70 -62.94
N GLN A 156 28.94 -25.57 -63.48
CA GLN A 156 29.08 -25.26 -64.91
C GLN A 156 30.55 -25.22 -65.35
N MET A 157 31.41 -24.58 -64.56
CA MET A 157 32.85 -24.55 -64.81
C MET A 157 33.46 -25.96 -64.77
N GLN A 158 33.08 -26.79 -63.80
CA GLN A 158 33.55 -28.18 -63.72
C GLN A 158 33.11 -28.99 -64.95
N GLN A 159 31.87 -28.83 -65.40
CA GLN A 159 31.37 -29.49 -66.61
C GLN A 159 32.15 -29.04 -67.87
N MET A 160 32.46 -27.75 -68.00
CA MET A 160 33.31 -27.26 -69.10
C MET A 160 34.72 -27.84 -69.06
N VAL A 161 35.36 -27.84 -67.89
CA VAL A 161 36.69 -28.44 -67.71
C VAL A 161 36.68 -29.90 -68.12
N GLU A 162 35.64 -30.64 -67.73
CA GLU A 162 35.51 -32.06 -68.07
C GLU A 162 35.28 -32.28 -69.57
N ARG A 163 34.50 -31.43 -70.24
CA ARG A 163 34.38 -31.43 -71.72
C ARG A 163 35.73 -31.18 -72.39
N TYR A 164 36.49 -30.19 -71.93
CA TYR A 164 37.82 -29.91 -72.49
C TYR A 164 38.79 -31.06 -72.28
N ARG A 165 38.77 -31.71 -71.10
CA ARG A 165 39.57 -32.92 -70.86
C ARG A 165 39.26 -34.04 -71.84
N ARG A 166 37.97 -34.30 -72.12
CA ARG A 166 37.56 -35.30 -73.11
C ARG A 166 38.03 -34.93 -74.51
N LEU A 167 37.85 -33.68 -74.93
CA LEU A 167 38.31 -33.21 -76.25
C LEU A 167 39.83 -33.37 -76.41
N ILE A 168 40.61 -33.01 -75.38
CA ILE A 168 42.07 -33.20 -75.37
C ILE A 168 42.43 -34.69 -75.48
N ALA A 169 41.71 -35.57 -74.77
CA ALA A 169 41.93 -37.01 -74.86
C ALA A 169 41.61 -37.56 -76.26
N ASP A 170 40.51 -37.12 -76.88
CA ASP A 170 40.13 -37.51 -78.24
C ASP A 170 41.15 -37.03 -79.27
N LEU A 171 41.61 -35.78 -79.17
CA LEU A 171 42.66 -35.22 -80.04
C LEU A 171 43.99 -35.97 -79.87
N ARG A 172 44.35 -36.37 -78.65
CA ARG A 172 45.52 -37.23 -78.42
C ARG A 172 45.37 -38.58 -79.11
N ASN A 173 44.20 -39.21 -79.02
CA ASN A 173 43.93 -40.49 -79.65
C ASN A 173 43.95 -40.42 -81.18
N THR A 174 43.46 -39.33 -81.78
CA THR A 174 43.51 -39.13 -83.24
C THR A 174 44.93 -38.87 -83.74
N LEU A 175 45.73 -38.08 -83.03
CA LEU A 175 47.15 -37.87 -83.35
C LEU A 175 47.98 -39.15 -83.22
N VAL A 176 47.71 -39.99 -82.22
CA VAL A 176 48.40 -41.28 -82.06
C VAL A 176 48.02 -42.27 -83.16
N LYS A 177 46.77 -42.23 -83.66
CA LYS A 177 46.33 -43.05 -84.80
C LYS A 177 46.81 -42.55 -86.16
N SER A 178 47.26 -41.29 -86.28
CA SER A 178 47.68 -40.68 -87.57
C SER A 178 49.20 -40.59 -87.78
N GLY A 179 50.03 -41.09 -86.84
CA GLY A 179 51.48 -41.23 -87.02
C GLY A 179 51.91 -42.65 -87.40
N PRO A 180 52.94 -42.80 -88.25
CA PRO A 180 52.84 -43.02 -89.69
C PRO A 180 52.51 -44.49 -90.05
N SER A 181 51.48 -44.69 -90.88
CA SER A 181 51.49 -45.83 -91.81
C SER A 181 52.22 -45.39 -93.09
N SER A 182 53.53 -45.19 -92.96
CA SER A 182 54.44 -45.06 -94.09
C SER A 182 54.98 -46.44 -94.42
N SER A 183 54.57 -46.93 -95.60
CA SER A 183 55.34 -47.78 -96.51
C SER A 183 55.96 -49.06 -95.95
N GLN A 184 55.32 -50.20 -96.24
CA GLN A 184 55.86 -51.28 -97.07
C GLN A 184 54.78 -52.32 -97.38
#